data_AF-A0A522PVS0-F1
#
_entry.id   AF-A0A522PVS0-F1
#
_cell.length_a   1.000
_cell.length_b   1.000
_cell.length_c   1.000
_cell.angle_alpha   90.00
_cell.angle_beta   90.00
_cell.angle_gamma   90.00
#
_symmetry.space_group_name_H-M   'P 1'
#
loop_
_entity.id
_entity.type
_entity.pdbx_description
1 polymer ?
#
loop_
_entity_poly.entity_id
_entity_poly.type
_entity_poly.pdbx_seq_one_letter_code
_entity_poly.pdbx_strand_id
1 'polypeptide(L)'
;MAGVKNLWMDGVLFVLASPILALKASRRAAECYRFFRLAMAPAIVCECGAEVPLVGIWKCSCNSWVYRGHLLRPCPVCLTTPCVVRCYQCGVTTKLPEAS
;
A
#
# COMPACT_ATOMS: atom_id res chain seq x y z
N MET A 1 -12.64 -44.79 -2.51
CA MET A 1 -13.89 -44.54 -1.75
C MET A 1 -13.60 -43.50 -0.70
N ALA A 2 -14.32 -42.39 -0.76
CA ALA A 2 -14.12 -41.19 0.03
C ALA A 2 -14.49 -41.44 1.49
N GLY A 3 -13.50 -41.53 2.37
CA GLY A 3 -13.70 -41.55 3.82
C GLY A 3 -14.15 -40.18 4.28
N VAL A 4 -15.39 -40.09 4.75
CA VAL A 4 -15.99 -38.93 5.41
C VAL A 4 -15.09 -38.53 6.59
N LYS A 5 -14.16 -37.60 6.35
CA LYS A 5 -13.37 -36.95 7.39
C LYS A 5 -14.35 -36.12 8.22
N ASN A 6 -14.30 -36.28 9.53
CA ASN A 6 -15.25 -35.77 10.51
C ASN A 6 -15.60 -34.28 10.27
N LEU A 7 -16.73 -34.02 9.59
CA LEU A 7 -17.33 -32.69 9.37
C LEU A 7 -17.37 -31.84 10.65
N TRP A 8 -17.53 -32.51 11.80
CA TRP A 8 -17.56 -31.88 13.11
C TRP A 8 -16.18 -31.42 13.59
N MET A 9 -15.13 -32.21 13.39
CA MET A 9 -13.75 -31.78 13.67
C MET A 9 -13.31 -30.66 12.74
N ASP A 10 -13.63 -30.76 11.45
CA ASP A 10 -13.34 -29.71 10.47
C ASP A 10 -14.07 -28.40 10.81
N GLY A 11 -15.33 -28.49 11.27
CA GLY A 11 -16.09 -27.33 11.75
C GLY A 11 -15.48 -26.68 12.99
N VAL A 12 -15.04 -27.46 13.99
CA VAL A 12 -14.39 -26.94 15.20
C VAL A 12 -13.04 -26.31 14.88
N LEU A 13 -12.23 -26.94 14.02
CA LEU A 13 -10.98 -26.37 13.51
C LEU A 13 -11.23 -25.07 12.75
N PHE A 14 -12.31 -24.98 11.96
CA PHE A 14 -12.67 -23.76 11.26
C PHE A 14 -13.07 -22.64 12.21
N VAL A 15 -13.87 -22.93 13.25
CA VAL A 15 -14.27 -21.94 14.28
C VAL A 15 -13.06 -21.47 15.08
N LEU A 16 -12.10 -22.35 15.41
CA LEU A 16 -10.88 -21.99 16.13
C LEU A 16 -9.86 -21.24 15.24
N ALA A 17 -9.78 -21.57 13.96
CA ALA A 17 -8.90 -20.89 12.99
C ALA A 17 -9.49 -19.55 12.50
N SER A 18 -10.82 -19.42 12.48
CA SER A 18 -11.57 -18.24 12.06
C SER A 18 -11.10 -16.93 12.72
N PRO A 19 -10.93 -16.83 14.06
CA PRO A 19 -10.46 -15.58 14.68
C PRO A 19 -9.05 -15.19 14.24
N ILE A 20 -8.15 -16.17 14.04
CA ILE A 20 -6.78 -15.90 13.56
C ILE A 20 -6.81 -15.41 12.10
N LEU A 21 -7.64 -16.05 11.27
CA LEU A 21 -7.83 -15.65 9.87
C LEU A 21 -8.51 -14.28 9.78
N ALA A 22 -9.50 -14.00 10.63
CA ALA A 22 -10.19 -12.72 10.71
C ALA A 22 -9.25 -11.59 11.14
N LEU A 23 -8.38 -11.81 12.12
CA LEU A 23 -7.35 -10.85 12.52
C LEU A 23 -6.32 -10.61 11.40
N LYS A 24 -5.90 -11.65 10.68
CA LYS A 24 -5.00 -11.47 9.53
C LYS A 24 -5.69 -10.72 8.39
N ALA A 25 -6.94 -11.04 8.11
CA ALA A 25 -7.73 -10.39 7.08
C ALA A 25 -8.00 -8.92 7.41
N SER A 26 -8.32 -8.59 8.66
CA SER A 26 -8.55 -7.21 9.09
C SER A 26 -7.29 -6.36 9.00
N ARG A 27 -6.12 -6.92 9.38
CA ARG A 27 -4.83 -6.23 9.19
C ARG A 27 -4.53 -5.94 7.73
N ARG A 28 -4.70 -6.93 6.85
CA ARG A 28 -4.54 -6.74 5.39
C ARG A 28 -5.54 -5.73 4.84
N ALA A 29 -6.80 -5.78 5.28
CA ALA A 29 -7.82 -4.84 4.86
C ALA A 29 -7.47 -3.40 5.29
N ALA A 30 -6.93 -3.22 6.49
CA ALA A 30 -6.48 -1.90 6.98
C ALA A 30 -5.25 -1.37 6.22
N GLU A 31 -4.33 -2.23 5.79
CA GLU A 31 -3.21 -1.87 4.93
C GLU A 31 -3.69 -1.49 3.52
N CYS A 32 -4.57 -2.31 2.91
CA CYS A 32 -5.18 -2.01 1.63
C CYS A 32 -5.98 -0.69 1.68
N TYR A 33 -6.79 -0.49 2.72
CA TYR A 33 -7.60 0.72 2.86
C TYR A 33 -6.73 1.98 2.94
N ARG A 34 -5.63 1.91 3.70
CA ARG A 34 -4.63 2.98 3.74
C ARG A 34 -4.13 3.25 2.32
N PHE A 35 -3.52 2.27 1.67
CA PHE A 35 -3.01 2.43 0.30
C PHE A 35 -4.02 3.04 -0.68
N PHE A 36 -5.28 2.58 -0.65
CA PHE A 36 -6.35 3.15 -1.49
C PHE A 36 -6.66 4.61 -1.16
N ARG A 37 -6.68 4.97 0.11
CA ARG A 37 -6.88 6.36 0.54
C ARG A 37 -5.79 7.27 -0.01
N LEU A 38 -4.53 6.85 0.00
CA LEU A 38 -3.44 7.65 -0.58
C LEU A 38 -3.43 7.62 -2.10
N ALA A 39 -3.85 6.52 -2.73
CA ALA A 39 -4.04 6.47 -4.18
C ALA A 39 -5.15 7.40 -4.69
N MET A 40 -6.12 7.72 -3.84
CA MET A 40 -7.19 8.69 -4.14
C MET A 40 -6.81 10.14 -3.78
N ALA A 41 -5.75 10.35 -2.98
CA ALA A 41 -5.34 11.67 -2.56
C ALA A 41 -4.55 12.39 -3.67
N PRO A 42 -4.93 13.61 -4.09
CA PRO A 42 -4.17 14.35 -5.09
C PRO A 42 -2.87 14.96 -4.53
N ALA A 43 -2.81 15.20 -3.22
CA ALA A 43 -1.68 15.82 -2.52
C ALA A 43 -1.61 15.36 -1.05
N ILE A 44 -0.44 15.55 -0.42
CA ILE A 44 -0.22 15.37 1.02
C ILE A 44 0.32 16.65 1.64
N VAL A 45 0.10 16.85 2.93
CA VAL A 45 0.65 17.99 3.66
C VAL A 45 2.03 17.63 4.20
N CYS A 46 3.03 18.46 3.91
CA CYS A 46 4.36 18.36 4.50
C CYS A 46 4.36 18.89 5.93
N GLU A 47 5.36 18.52 6.74
CA GLU A 47 5.56 19.07 8.10
C GLU A 47 5.73 20.60 8.11
N CYS A 48 6.19 21.19 7.00
CA CYS A 48 6.28 22.64 6.84
C CYS A 48 4.94 23.32 6.52
N GLY A 49 3.85 22.56 6.40
CA GLY A 49 2.51 23.05 6.03
C GLY A 49 2.26 23.17 4.53
N ALA A 50 3.26 22.94 3.68
CA ALA A 50 3.10 22.99 2.23
C ALA A 50 2.41 21.73 1.67
N GLU A 51 1.55 21.91 0.67
CA GLU A 51 0.97 20.82 -0.10
C GLU A 51 2.00 20.25 -1.09
N VAL A 52 2.17 18.93 -1.04
CA VAL A 52 3.04 18.17 -1.93
C VAL A 52 2.15 17.37 -2.88
N PRO A 53 2.11 17.73 -4.18
CA PRO A 53 1.27 17.04 -5.14
C PRO A 53 1.76 15.60 -5.35
N LEU A 54 0.84 14.64 -5.31
CA LEU A 54 1.09 13.22 -5.63
C LEU A 54 0.88 12.92 -7.11
N VAL A 55 0.21 13.81 -7.84
CA VAL A 55 0.05 13.75 -9.29
C VAL A 55 1.02 14.72 -9.95
N GLY A 56 1.88 14.21 -10.83
CA GLY A 56 2.92 15.02 -11.45
C GLY A 56 3.83 14.23 -12.37
N ILE A 57 5.08 14.70 -12.48
CA ILE A 57 6.15 14.01 -13.21
C ILE A 57 7.07 13.36 -12.19
N TRP A 58 7.23 12.05 -12.29
CA TRP A 58 7.97 11.24 -11.35
C TRP A 58 9.11 10.51 -12.02
N LYS A 59 10.18 10.30 -11.26
CA LYS A 59 11.36 9.56 -11.71
C LYS A 59 11.56 8.35 -10.81
N CYS A 60 11.72 7.18 -11.42
CA CYS A 60 11.99 5.97 -10.67
C CYS A 60 13.45 5.92 -10.18
N SER A 61 13.71 5.22 -9.07
CA SER A 61 15.06 5.03 -8.51
C SER A 61 16.00 4.25 -9.43
N CYS A 62 15.47 3.41 -10.32
CA CYS A 62 16.25 2.74 -11.36
C CYS A 62 16.80 3.69 -12.44
N ASN A 63 16.47 4.98 -12.35
CA ASN A 63 16.98 6.08 -13.19
C ASN A 63 16.65 5.97 -14.69
N SER A 64 16.01 4.88 -15.12
CA SER A 64 15.71 4.54 -16.51
C SER A 64 14.33 4.98 -17.00
N TRP A 65 13.43 5.38 -16.09
CA TRP A 65 12.06 5.73 -16.44
C TRP A 65 11.57 6.97 -15.69
N VAL A 66 11.01 7.90 -16.47
CA VAL A 66 10.27 9.08 -16.00
C VAL A 66 8.84 8.95 -16.50
N TYR A 67 7.86 9.15 -15.63
CA TYR A 67 6.45 9.01 -15.99
C TYR A 67 5.60 10.17 -15.47
N ARG A 68 4.46 10.37 -16.12
CA ARG A 68 3.42 11.31 -15.69
C ARG A 68 2.27 10.56 -15.01
N GLY A 69 1.69 11.16 -13.99
CA GLY A 69 0.53 10.64 -13.27
C GLY A 69 0.76 10.55 -11.76
N HIS A 70 0.08 9.59 -11.12
CA HIS A 70 0.15 9.40 -9.68
C HIS A 70 1.45 8.73 -9.25
N LEU A 71 2.04 9.17 -8.12
CA LEU A 71 3.29 8.65 -7.55
C LEU A 71 3.24 7.13 -7.30
N LEU A 72 2.08 6.59 -6.94
CA LEU A 72 1.94 5.14 -6.68
C LEU A 72 1.94 4.27 -7.95
N ARG A 73 2.21 4.82 -9.13
CA ARG A 73 2.30 4.04 -10.35
C ARG A 73 3.57 3.18 -10.33
N PRO A 74 3.47 1.85 -10.52
CA PRO A 74 4.65 0.99 -10.57
C PRO A 74 5.47 1.29 -11.82
N CYS A 75 6.80 1.24 -11.69
CA CYS A 75 7.71 1.39 -12.81
C CYS A 75 7.59 0.16 -13.76
N PRO A 76 7.43 0.34 -15.07
CA PRO A 76 7.36 -0.80 -16.00
C PRO A 76 8.70 -1.54 -16.17
N VAL A 77 9.82 -0.94 -15.72
CA VAL A 77 11.17 -1.53 -15.86
C VAL A 77 11.55 -2.35 -14.63
N CYS A 78 11.49 -1.77 -13.43
CA CYS A 78 11.91 -2.44 -12.19
C CYS A 78 10.75 -2.89 -11.30
N LEU A 79 9.50 -2.64 -11.73
CA LEU A 79 8.27 -2.97 -11.00
C LEU A 79 8.19 -2.39 -9.57
N THR A 80 9.07 -1.44 -9.25
CA THR A 80 9.11 -0.78 -7.95
C THR A 80 8.15 0.40 -7.95
N THR A 81 7.36 0.52 -6.87
CA THR A 81 6.53 1.70 -6.60
C THR A 81 7.37 2.71 -5.82
N PRO A 82 7.49 3.97 -6.27
CA PRO A 82 8.22 4.97 -5.50
C PRO A 82 7.42 5.37 -4.26
N CYS A 83 8.09 5.31 -3.11
CA CYS A 83 7.47 5.50 -1.78
C CYS A 83 7.97 6.77 -1.07
N VAL A 84 8.69 7.63 -1.78
CA VAL A 84 9.33 8.81 -1.20
C VAL A 84 8.99 10.01 -2.06
N VAL A 85 8.61 11.11 -1.42
CA VAL A 85 8.27 12.35 -2.10
C VAL A 85 9.06 13.50 -1.50
N ARG A 86 9.51 14.43 -2.35
CA ARG A 86 10.24 15.63 -1.93
C ARG A 86 9.30 16.82 -1.91
N CYS A 87 9.28 17.55 -0.80
CA CYS A 87 8.62 18.84 -0.75
C CYS A 87 9.48 19.87 -1.52
N TYR A 88 8.90 20.54 -2.51
CA TYR A 88 9.60 21.57 -3.29
C TYR A 88 9.76 22.90 -2.54
N GLN A 89 9.02 23.10 -1.44
CA GLN A 89 9.12 24.32 -0.63
C GLN A 89 10.26 24.24 0.40
N CYS A 90 10.26 23.21 1.26
CA CYS A 90 11.29 23.06 2.31
C CYS A 90 12.44 22.12 1.91
N GLY A 91 12.34 21.40 0.79
CA GLY A 91 13.36 20.48 0.30
C GLY A 91 13.41 19.12 1.01
N VAL A 92 12.62 18.92 2.08
CA VAL A 92 12.57 17.68 2.86
C VAL A 92 11.99 16.55 2.04
N THR A 93 12.58 15.36 2.16
CA THR A 93 12.10 14.14 1.52
C THR A 93 11.39 13.29 2.57
N THR A 94 10.09 13.06 2.40
CA THR A 94 9.28 12.27 3.32
C THR A 94 8.95 10.92 2.70
N LYS A 95 9.02 9.86 3.51
CA LYS A 95 8.46 8.56 3.14
C LYS A 95 6.94 8.64 3.27
N LEU A 96 6.23 8.06 2.32
CA LEU A 96 4.79 7.93 2.45
C LEU A 96 4.47 7.02 3.65
N PRO A 97 3.60 7.46 4.57
CA PRO A 97 3.34 6.74 5.83
C PRO A 97 2.66 5.37 5.62
N GLU A 98 2.17 5.11 4.41
CA GLU A 98 1.43 3.90 4.07
C GLU A 98 2.25 2.91 3.23
N ALA A 99 3.51 3.26 2.94
CA ALA A 99 4.44 2.43 2.17
C ALA A 99 5.53 1.78 3.04
N SER A 100 5.35 1.79 4.36
CA SER A 100 6.22 1.16 5.36
C SER A 100 5.68 -0.16 5.88
#